data_AF-A0A922MC81-F1
#
_entry.id   AF-A0A922MC81-F1
#
_cell.length_a   1.000
_cell.length_b   1.000
_cell.length_c   1.000
_cell.angle_alpha   90.00
_cell.angle_beta   90.00
_cell.angle_gamma   90.00
#
_symmetry.space_group_name_H-M   'P 1'
#
loop_
_entity.id
_entity.type
_entity.pdbx_description
1 polymer ?
#
loop_
_entity_poly.entity_id
_entity_poly.type
_entity_poly.pdbx_seq_one_letter_code
_entity_poly.pdbx_strand_id
1 'polypeptide(L)'
;MADQEDLEQTQDPGMSISKMIGEKLTESIQNMDVFSTLQKMVSMEPGDEESEGIQNKLKGVLEKFRDMSPEEKKQFAAQIKEGLASKLSMRLKDNAMLAGVEDVIRSAVVTKLYMVAAAVLVFILVLVFFGYKLYKSIKEKEKKREEKKKAKQMKKKK
;
A
#
# COMPACT_ATOMS: atom_id res chain seq x y z
N MET A 1 0.73 10.83 44.81
CA MET A 1 1.64 10.47 43.71
C MET A 1 1.18 9.11 43.25
N ALA A 2 0.36 9.09 42.20
CA ALA A 2 -0.18 7.86 41.63
C ALA A 2 0.59 7.64 40.33
N ASP A 3 1.33 6.54 40.29
CA ASP A 3 2.05 6.06 39.12
C ASP A 3 1.06 5.87 37.97
N GLN A 4 1.24 6.70 36.95
CA GLN A 4 0.54 6.58 35.69
C GLN A 4 1.38 5.63 34.84
N GLU A 5 1.21 4.34 35.09
CA GLU A 5 1.83 3.28 34.31
C GLU A 5 1.35 3.37 32.85
N ASP A 6 2.34 3.23 31.98
CA ASP A 6 2.27 3.32 30.54
C ASP A 6 1.17 2.44 29.94
N LEU A 7 0.12 3.08 29.45
CA LEU A 7 -0.75 2.51 28.43
C LEU A 7 -0.21 2.92 27.05
N GLU A 8 0.98 2.44 26.70
CA GLU A 8 1.32 2.22 25.29
C GLU A 8 0.44 1.08 24.78
N GLN A 9 -0.80 1.41 24.46
CA GLN A 9 -1.58 0.65 23.49
C GLN A 9 -0.84 0.73 22.17
N THR A 10 0.04 -0.23 21.94
CA THR A 10 0.50 -0.60 20.61
C THR A 10 -0.73 -0.98 19.80
N GLN A 11 -1.27 0.02 19.11
CA GLN A 11 -2.17 -0.22 18.00
C GLN A 11 -1.45 -1.19 17.07
N ASP A 12 -1.98 -2.40 16.93
CA ASP A 12 -1.72 -3.28 15.79
C ASP A 12 -2.93 -3.13 14.85
N PRO A 13 -3.03 -2.07 14.03
CA PRO A 13 -4.11 -1.93 13.08
C PRO A 13 -3.65 -2.59 11.78
N GLY A 14 -3.78 -3.90 11.72
CA GLY A 14 -3.58 -4.67 10.50
C GLY A 14 -2.12 -5.06 10.26
N MET A 15 -1.95 -6.35 9.98
CA MET A 15 -0.73 -6.98 9.50
C MET A 15 0.12 -6.01 8.66
N SER A 16 1.22 -5.52 9.23
CA SER A 16 2.10 -4.53 8.59
C SER A 16 2.49 -5.00 7.19
N ILE A 17 2.60 -4.07 6.24
CA ILE A 17 2.94 -4.36 4.83
C ILE A 17 4.22 -5.20 4.76
N SER A 18 5.19 -4.92 5.65
CA SER A 18 6.42 -5.71 5.79
C SER A 18 6.18 -7.19 6.09
N LYS A 19 5.23 -7.51 6.98
CA LYS A 19 4.86 -8.89 7.34
C LYS A 19 4.19 -9.61 6.17
N MET A 20 3.27 -8.93 5.46
CA MET A 20 2.64 -9.47 4.25
C MET A 20 3.67 -9.76 3.15
N ILE A 21 4.61 -8.84 2.93
CA ILE A 21 5.68 -9.02 1.94
C ILE A 21 6.58 -10.20 2.34
N GLY A 22 6.99 -10.30 3.61
CA GLY A 22 7.79 -11.42 4.10
C GLY A 22 7.11 -12.77 3.91
N GLU A 23 5.80 -12.84 4.19
CA GLU A 23 5.00 -14.05 3.98
C GLU A 23 4.91 -14.43 2.50
N LYS A 24 4.59 -13.46 1.62
CA LYS A 24 4.51 -13.69 0.16
C LYS A 24 5.85 -14.08 -0.46
N LEU A 25 6.94 -13.50 0.02
CA LEU A 25 8.29 -13.86 -0.42
C LEU A 25 8.68 -15.26 0.05
N THR A 26 8.34 -15.62 1.29
CA THR A 26 8.55 -16.97 1.83
C THR A 26 7.76 -18.00 1.03
N GLU A 27 6.49 -17.72 0.74
CA GLU A 27 5.63 -18.55 -0.10
C GLU A 27 6.22 -18.71 -1.52
N SER A 28 6.74 -17.62 -2.11
CA SER A 28 7.39 -17.65 -3.42
C SER A 28 8.65 -18.52 -3.42
N ILE A 29 9.47 -18.45 -2.36
CA ILE A 29 10.67 -19.28 -2.20
C ILE A 29 10.28 -20.75 -2.03
N GLN A 30 9.25 -21.06 -1.24
CA GLN A 30 8.79 -22.43 -1.03
C GLN A 30 8.31 -23.07 -2.34
N ASN A 31 7.66 -22.30 -3.20
CA ASN A 31 7.19 -22.76 -4.52
C ASN A 31 8.26 -22.71 -5.62
N MET A 32 9.47 -22.21 -5.33
CA MET A 32 10.54 -22.08 -6.31
C MET A 32 11.08 -23.44 -6.77
N ASP A 33 11.32 -23.60 -8.06
CA ASP A 33 12.12 -24.69 -8.60
C ASP A 33 13.61 -24.33 -8.51
N VAL A 34 14.27 -24.85 -7.48
CA VAL A 34 15.69 -24.61 -7.18
C VAL A 34 16.58 -24.99 -8.37
N PHE A 35 16.27 -26.06 -9.10
CA PHE A 35 17.09 -26.50 -10.22
C PHE A 35 17.01 -25.51 -11.39
N SER A 36 15.78 -25.14 -11.78
CA SER A 36 15.57 -24.19 -12.87
C SER A 36 16.21 -22.82 -12.58
N THR A 37 16.15 -22.38 -11.33
CA THR A 37 16.73 -21.11 -10.88
C THR A 37 18.25 -21.15 -10.92
N LEU A 38 18.87 -22.23 -10.43
CA LEU A 38 20.32 -22.42 -10.52
C LEU A 38 20.79 -22.48 -11.97
N GLN A 39 20.07 -23.23 -12.82
CA GLN A 39 20.37 -23.32 -14.25
C GLN A 39 20.27 -21.96 -14.93
N LYS A 40 19.26 -21.15 -14.60
CA LYS A 40 19.08 -19.81 -15.15
C LYS A 40 20.21 -18.86 -14.74
N MET A 41 20.65 -18.90 -13.47
CA MET A 41 21.77 -18.08 -12.99
C MET A 41 23.11 -18.46 -13.65
N VAL A 42 23.34 -19.76 -13.88
CA VAL A 42 24.53 -20.25 -14.59
C VAL A 42 24.52 -19.88 -16.07
N SER A 43 23.34 -19.77 -16.67
CA SER A 43 23.16 -19.46 -18.10
C SER A 43 23.11 -17.96 -18.38
N MET A 44 23.08 -17.12 -17.34
CA MET A 44 23.20 -15.68 -17.51
C MET A 44 24.63 -15.32 -17.89
N GLU A 45 24.80 -14.34 -18.77
CA GLU A 45 26.13 -13.85 -19.15
C GLU A 45 26.78 -13.16 -17.93
N PRO A 46 28.03 -13.50 -17.57
CA PRO A 46 28.71 -12.86 -16.45
C PRO A 46 29.00 -11.40 -16.80
N GLY A 47 28.60 -10.48 -15.92
CA GLY A 47 28.86 -9.05 -16.10
C GLY A 47 30.24 -8.60 -15.60
N ASP A 48 30.88 -9.41 -14.75
CA ASP A 48 32.17 -9.13 -14.09
C ASP A 48 32.87 -10.44 -13.65
N GLU A 49 34.14 -10.34 -13.23
CA GLU A 49 34.97 -11.48 -12.81
C GLU A 49 34.41 -12.20 -11.56
N GLU A 50 33.72 -11.48 -10.66
CA GLU A 50 33.10 -12.08 -9.48
C GLU A 50 31.92 -12.98 -9.87
N SER A 51 31.13 -12.55 -10.85
CA SER A 51 30.01 -13.29 -11.42
C SER A 51 30.47 -14.58 -12.09
N GLU A 52 31.63 -14.57 -12.76
CA GLU A 52 32.23 -15.79 -13.33
C GLU A 52 32.57 -16.81 -12.24
N GLY A 53 33.17 -16.35 -11.14
CA GLY A 53 33.49 -17.19 -9.99
C GLY A 53 32.24 -17.80 -9.33
N ILE A 54 31.16 -17.03 -9.23
CA ILE A 54 29.87 -17.50 -8.71
C ILE A 54 29.24 -18.51 -9.67
N GLN A 55 29.22 -18.25 -10.97
CA GLN A 55 28.71 -19.19 -11.97
C GLN A 55 29.44 -20.52 -11.95
N ASN A 56 30.77 -20.52 -11.81
CA ASN A 56 31.55 -21.74 -11.72
C ASN A 56 31.21 -22.56 -10.47
N LYS A 57 31.00 -21.90 -9.32
CA LYS A 57 30.50 -22.57 -8.11
C LYS A 57 29.08 -23.11 -8.29
N LEU A 58 28.20 -22.34 -8.93
CA LEU A 58 26.82 -22.77 -9.23
C LEU A 58 26.78 -23.94 -10.21
N LYS A 59 27.69 -23.99 -11.21
CA LYS A 59 27.88 -25.14 -12.10
C LYS A 59 28.22 -26.40 -11.31
N GLY A 60 29.20 -26.33 -10.40
CA GLY A 60 29.57 -27.46 -9.55
C GLY A 60 28.43 -27.92 -8.63
N VAL A 61 27.65 -26.98 -8.09
CA VAL A 61 26.43 -27.31 -7.32
C VAL A 61 25.38 -27.98 -8.21
N LEU A 62 25.21 -27.55 -9.46
CA LEU A 62 24.28 -28.13 -10.42
C LEU A 62 24.68 -29.55 -10.83
N GLU A 63 25.97 -29.79 -11.08
CA GLU A 63 26.52 -31.12 -11.37
C GLU A 63 26.28 -32.07 -10.20
N LYS A 64 26.68 -31.66 -8.99
CA LYS A 64 26.42 -32.44 -7.77
C LYS A 64 24.92 -32.66 -7.58
N PHE A 65 24.08 -31.68 -7.89
CA PHE A 65 22.63 -31.83 -7.84
C PHE A 65 22.10 -32.84 -8.83
N ARG A 66 22.66 -32.95 -10.04
CA ARG A 66 22.23 -33.95 -11.04
C ARG A 66 22.59 -35.37 -10.59
N ASP A 67 23.75 -35.54 -9.97
CA ASP A 67 24.29 -36.83 -9.54
C ASP A 67 23.67 -37.33 -8.21
N MET A 68 22.99 -36.47 -7.46
CA MET A 68 22.23 -36.85 -6.27
C MET A 68 21.00 -37.73 -6.61
N SER A 69 20.65 -38.62 -5.68
CA SER A 69 19.42 -39.42 -5.75
C SER A 69 18.15 -38.52 -5.65
N PRO A 70 16.97 -39.02 -6.06
CA PRO A 70 15.73 -38.25 -5.97
C PRO A 70 15.37 -37.78 -4.55
N GLU A 71 15.72 -38.59 -3.53
CA GLU A 71 15.55 -38.28 -2.11
C GLU A 71 16.46 -37.11 -1.69
N GLU A 72 17.75 -37.20 -2.02
CA GLU A 72 18.75 -36.16 -1.69
C GLU A 72 18.47 -34.84 -2.40
N LYS A 73 17.98 -34.90 -3.65
CA LYS A 73 17.51 -33.71 -4.39
C LYS A 73 16.39 -32.98 -3.66
N LYS A 74 15.43 -33.72 -3.09
CA LYS A 74 14.34 -33.13 -2.30
C LYS A 74 14.87 -32.49 -1.02
N GLN A 75 15.77 -33.17 -0.31
CA GLN A 75 16.38 -32.64 0.93
C GLN A 75 17.20 -31.38 0.66
N PHE A 76 18.04 -31.40 -0.38
CA PHE A 76 18.81 -30.24 -0.79
C PHE A 76 17.89 -29.06 -1.16
N ALA A 77 16.86 -29.30 -1.97
CA ALA A 77 15.92 -28.26 -2.35
C ALA A 77 15.20 -27.68 -1.12
N ALA A 78 14.81 -28.52 -0.16
CA ALA A 78 14.19 -28.09 1.10
C ALA A 78 15.15 -27.21 1.92
N GLN A 79 16.39 -27.62 2.11
CA GLN A 79 17.40 -26.85 2.85
C GLN A 79 17.70 -25.49 2.20
N ILE A 80 17.79 -25.45 0.87
CA ILE A 80 17.98 -24.19 0.14
C ILE A 80 16.76 -23.27 0.32
N LYS A 81 15.55 -23.80 0.16
CA LYS A 81 14.32 -23.02 0.34
C LYS A 81 14.20 -22.47 1.76
N GLU A 82 14.43 -23.30 2.76
CA GLU A 82 14.37 -22.91 4.17
C GLU A 82 15.46 -21.89 4.52
N GLY A 83 16.71 -22.13 4.10
CA GLY A 83 17.82 -21.22 4.33
C GLY A 83 17.61 -19.85 3.67
N LEU A 84 17.08 -19.83 2.44
CA LEU A 84 16.73 -18.59 1.75
C LEU A 84 15.55 -17.87 2.41
N ALA A 85 14.48 -18.58 2.74
CA ALA A 85 13.32 -18.00 3.42
C ALA A 85 13.70 -17.40 4.77
N SER A 86 14.51 -18.10 5.56
CA SER A 86 14.99 -17.65 6.86
C SER A 86 15.89 -16.43 6.74
N LYS A 87 16.91 -16.47 5.88
CA LYS A 87 17.81 -15.32 5.67
C LYS A 87 17.09 -14.10 5.11
N LEU A 88 16.16 -14.31 4.17
CA LEU A 88 15.38 -13.23 3.60
C LEU A 88 14.46 -12.60 4.64
N SER A 89 13.75 -13.41 5.43
CA SER A 89 12.91 -12.92 6.52
C SER A 89 13.70 -12.13 7.55
N MET A 90 14.89 -12.60 7.93
CA MET A 90 15.79 -11.88 8.85
C MET A 90 16.22 -10.53 8.26
N ARG A 91 16.67 -10.52 7.00
CA ARG A 91 17.05 -9.29 6.30
C ARG A 91 15.89 -8.31 6.13
N LEU A 92 14.68 -8.79 5.83
CA LEU A 92 13.49 -7.93 5.72
C LEU A 92 13.14 -7.31 7.07
N LYS A 93 13.22 -8.08 8.15
CA LYS A 93 12.95 -7.59 9.50
C LYS A 93 13.95 -6.53 9.93
N ASP A 94 15.23 -6.72 9.60
CA ASP A 94 16.30 -5.79 9.97
C ASP A 94 16.41 -4.59 9.01
N ASN A 95 15.68 -4.59 7.89
CA ASN A 95 15.82 -3.55 6.89
C ASN A 95 14.90 -2.34 7.17
N ALA A 96 15.51 -1.28 7.71
CA ALA A 96 14.90 0.04 7.90
C ALA A 96 14.29 0.62 6.61
N MET A 97 14.74 0.19 5.42
CA MET A 97 14.18 0.63 4.14
C MET A 97 12.70 0.28 4.00
N LEU A 98 12.26 -0.90 4.47
CA LEU A 98 10.85 -1.29 4.38
C LEU A 98 9.96 -0.53 5.37
N ALA A 99 10.51 -0.16 6.53
CA ALA A 99 9.83 0.77 7.44
C ALA A 99 9.62 2.14 6.77
N GLY A 100 10.63 2.66 6.06
CA GLY A 100 10.51 3.91 5.31
C GLY A 100 9.48 3.84 4.17
N VAL A 101 9.32 2.68 3.51
CA VAL A 101 8.28 2.49 2.48
C VAL A 101 6.88 2.56 3.09
N GLU A 102 6.67 1.95 4.27
CA GLU A 102 5.37 2.01 4.95
C GLU A 102 5.00 3.44 5.35
N ASP A 103 5.94 4.21 5.89
CA ASP A 103 5.73 5.62 6.24
C ASP A 103 5.42 6.50 5.02
N VAL A 104 6.14 6.30 3.92
CA VAL A 104 5.89 7.03 2.66
C VAL A 104 4.50 6.70 2.11
N ILE A 105 4.10 5.43 2.12
CA ILE A 105 2.77 5.00 1.65
C ILE A 105 1.68 5.58 2.55
N ARG A 106 1.81 5.44 3.88
CA ARG A 106 0.85 5.98 4.85
C ARG A 106 0.72 7.49 4.69
N SER A 107 1.83 8.21 4.66
CA SER A 107 1.85 9.67 4.49
C SER A 107 1.18 10.11 3.18
N ALA A 108 1.48 9.43 2.07
CA ALA A 108 0.87 9.74 0.78
C ALA A 108 -0.65 9.50 0.78
N VAL A 109 -1.12 8.40 1.37
CA VAL A 109 -2.55 8.08 1.47
C VAL A 109 -3.27 9.08 2.37
N VAL A 110 -2.72 9.36 3.55
CA VAL A 110 -3.30 10.33 4.51
C VAL A 110 -3.37 11.73 3.89
N THR A 111 -2.31 12.17 3.20
CA THR A 111 -2.28 13.47 2.52
C THR A 111 -3.35 13.55 1.43
N LYS A 112 -3.51 12.50 0.61
CA LYS A 112 -4.59 12.44 -0.38
C LYS A 112 -5.97 12.47 0.27
N LEU A 113 -6.16 11.75 1.37
CA LEU A 113 -7.42 11.73 2.10
C LEU A 113 -7.79 13.13 2.62
N TYR A 114 -6.83 13.85 3.21
CA TYR A 114 -7.03 15.22 3.67
C TYR A 114 -7.34 16.18 2.53
N MET A 115 -6.65 16.07 1.40
CA MET A 115 -6.94 16.87 0.20
C MET A 115 -8.38 16.66 -0.30
N VAL A 116 -8.82 15.40 -0.36
CA VAL A 116 -10.20 15.08 -0.76
C VAL A 116 -11.20 15.63 0.24
N ALA A 117 -10.97 15.42 1.54
CA ALA A 117 -11.83 15.94 2.60
C ALA A 117 -11.94 17.47 2.55
N ALA A 118 -10.82 18.17 2.35
CA ALA A 118 -10.79 19.62 2.19
C ALA A 118 -11.58 20.07 0.94
N ALA A 119 -11.41 19.38 -0.19
CA ALA A 119 -12.16 19.68 -1.42
C ALA A 119 -13.68 19.49 -1.23
N VAL A 120 -14.10 18.41 -0.56
CA VAL A 120 -15.52 18.18 -0.24
C VAL A 120 -16.06 19.28 0.68
N LEU A 121 -15.28 19.69 1.70
CA LEU A 121 -15.68 20.75 2.61
C LEU A 121 -15.88 22.09 1.88
N VAL A 122 -14.94 22.46 1.00
CA VAL A 122 -15.07 23.66 0.15
C VAL A 122 -16.29 23.56 -0.75
N PHE A 123 -16.53 22.40 -1.36
CA PHE A 123 -17.69 22.18 -2.22
C PHE A 123 -19.02 22.37 -1.45
N ILE A 124 -19.12 21.84 -0.23
CA ILE A 124 -20.30 22.05 0.63
C ILE A 124 -20.48 23.55 0.95
N LEU A 125 -19.41 24.26 1.30
CA LEU A 125 -19.49 25.71 1.57
C LEU A 125 -20.00 26.49 0.37
N VAL A 126 -19.53 26.15 -0.83
CA VAL A 126 -20.03 26.75 -2.08
C VAL A 126 -21.52 26.44 -2.25
N LEU A 127 -21.94 25.19 -2.08
CA LEU A 127 -23.36 24.82 -2.19
C LEU A 127 -24.24 25.54 -1.17
N VAL A 128 -23.80 25.68 0.08
CA VAL A 128 -24.55 26.41 1.12
C VAL A 128 -24.62 27.90 0.79
N PHE A 129 -23.51 28.51 0.36
CA PHE A 129 -23.48 29.93 0.01
C PHE A 129 -24.38 30.26 -1.18
N PHE A 130 -24.25 29.51 -2.27
CA PHE A 130 -25.09 29.69 -3.46
C PHE A 130 -26.52 29.25 -3.22
N GLY A 131 -26.76 28.17 -2.48
CA GLY A 131 -28.08 27.70 -2.07
C GLY A 131 -28.81 28.75 -1.25
N TYR A 132 -28.17 29.35 -0.25
CA TYR A 132 -28.74 30.45 0.54
C TYR A 132 -29.03 31.69 -0.33
N LYS A 133 -28.10 32.09 -1.20
CA LYS A 133 -28.27 33.24 -2.09
C LYS A 133 -29.40 33.01 -3.11
N LEU A 134 -29.51 31.80 -3.68
CA LEU A 134 -30.59 31.40 -4.58
C LEU A 134 -31.94 31.38 -3.85
N TYR A 135 -32.00 30.78 -2.66
CA TYR A 135 -33.19 30.76 -1.82
C TYR A 135 -33.68 32.18 -1.51
N LYS A 136 -32.77 33.07 -1.07
CA LYS A 136 -33.09 34.48 -0.81
C LYS A 136 -33.58 35.20 -2.08
N SER A 137 -32.92 35.00 -3.22
CA SER A 137 -33.30 35.65 -4.49
C SER A 137 -34.68 35.22 -4.99
N ILE A 138 -35.02 33.93 -4.86
CA ILE A 138 -36.34 33.41 -5.24
C ILE A 138 -37.41 33.99 -4.30
N LYS A 139 -37.18 33.93 -2.98
CA LYS A 139 -38.12 34.43 -1.97
C LYS A 139 -38.41 35.93 -2.12
N GLU A 140 -37.38 36.74 -2.41
CA GLU A 140 -37.57 38.17 -2.68
C GLU A 140 -38.36 38.44 -3.98
N LYS A 141 -38.16 37.61 -5.02
CA LYS A 141 -38.93 37.71 -6.27
C LYS A 141 -40.40 37.34 -6.08
N GLU A 142 -40.69 36.32 -5.29
CA GLU A 142 -42.07 35.93 -4.96
C GLU A 142 -42.78 37.01 -4.14
N LYS A 143 -42.13 37.54 -3.11
CA LYS A 143 -42.70 38.63 -2.30
C LYS A 143 -43.04 39.86 -3.14
N LYS A 144 -42.13 40.28 -4.05
CA LYS A 144 -42.41 41.39 -4.98
C LYS A 144 -43.55 41.09 -5.95
N ARG A 145 -43.76 39.84 -6.36
CA ARG A 145 -44.90 39.45 -7.22
C ARG A 145 -46.22 39.52 -6.45
N GLU A 146 -46.24 39.09 -5.20
CA GLU A 146 -47.43 39.18 -4.34
C GLU A 146 -47.80 40.61 -4.01
N GLU A 147 -46.82 41.45 -3.65
CA GLU A 147 -47.04 42.88 -3.40
C GLU A 147 -47.56 43.59 -4.66
N LYS A 148 -46.98 43.27 -5.84
CA LYS A 148 -47.49 43.79 -7.13
C LYS A 148 -48.93 43.33 -7.42
N LYS A 149 -49.29 42.08 -7.08
CA LYS A 149 -50.67 41.60 -7.24
C LYS A 149 -51.63 42.30 -6.28
N LYS A 150 -51.26 42.46 -5.00
CA LYS A 150 -52.07 43.16 -3.98
C LYS A 150 -52.29 44.64 -4.32
N ALA A 151 -51.24 45.35 -4.75
CA ALA A 151 -51.35 46.74 -5.20
C ALA A 151 -52.25 46.90 -6.44
N LYS A 152 -52.18 45.96 -7.39
CA LYS A 152 -53.09 45.94 -8.54
C LYS A 152 -54.55 45.66 -8.16
N GLN A 153 -54.81 44.83 -7.16
CA GLN A 153 -56.17 44.58 -6.68
C GLN A 153 -56.73 45.76 -5.88
N MET A 154 -55.94 46.43 -5.05
CA MET A 154 -56.38 47.63 -4.33
C MET A 154 -56.68 48.79 -5.28
N LYS A 155 -55.88 48.97 -6.33
CA LYS A 155 -56.14 49.98 -7.38
C LYS A 155 -57.37 49.68 -8.26
N LYS A 156 -57.85 48.43 -8.28
CA LYS A 156 -59.11 48.08 -8.97
C LYS A 156 -60.34 48.21 -8.06
N LYS A 157 -60.14 48.31 -6.74
CA LYS A 157 -61.21 48.44 -5.73
C LYS A 157 -61.39 49.89 -5.23
N LYS A 158 -60.59 50.82 -5.73
CA LYS A 158 -60.64 52.25 -5.43
C LYS A 158 -60.97 52.99 -6.71
#